data_AF-A0A3D8TZ27-F1
#
_entry.id   AF-A0A3D8TZ27-F1
#
_cell.length_a   1.000
_cell.length_b   1.000
_cell.length_c   1.000
_cell.angle_alpha   90.00
_cell.angle_beta   90.00
_cell.angle_gamma   90.00
#
_symmetry.space_group_name_H-M   'P 1'
#
loop_
_entity.id
_entity.type
_entity.pdbx_description
1 polymer ?
#
loop_
_entity_poly.entity_id
_entity_poly.type
_entity_poly.pdbx_seq_one_letter_code
_entity_poly.pdbx_strand_id
1 'polypeptide(L)'
;MADRRKKIPLEKFFPNGFDKTNPDDMIKLTVLIQEKAAKNPEFEGYSVFSVDSDNRYAIIAPMDMDSDDINNGIKAVRLSNSECADTASQKKTVQNLESQPQYEGYSVVDFVRISSSEFLVLLQQLDEKAAAIRRIFANVLKVKPWEIRISRTPENGWKIRIKENTVTYQASVYDKRMQEAVEVVGKKGWFFKADPEKGVIMVYPGTPPTFPAMIACPKQLIGKNDLRHAYLGMKLPERGRETGDWLSLDWKSGPGIMVAAAANSGKSVVINTLIAAALEAGFQLAICDDEDKSVDFQWCRPWIIPHGWGCDSPESAAATLIHVLEICSYRSKLIKQYGVENWWGLPKDEQEKNPLLLLVCDEVAQWAGSVTIPKVSKDNPMRIRAEYEASIHAANITYAMKITQKARFSGVCFLFCGQSTRLQDGFDPGMRVNLTTVISPTLQPSTAVEELLGGAKDFPEIPENIMQPGISRGAGLIRLPGMKPVIYKGFYEENQKQRKSYSDLLRERLTAIRPPEGDMNSGHWSWDEIVNALPTAAEKPDDGMIDSG
;
A
#
# COMPACT_ATOMS: atom_id res chain seq x y z
N MET A 1 12.95 28.81 -28.73
CA MET A 1 12.50 27.67 -27.88
C MET A 1 11.35 28.17 -27.04
N ALA A 2 10.24 27.44 -26.94
CA ALA A 2 9.16 27.81 -26.02
C ALA A 2 9.72 27.85 -24.59
N ASP A 3 9.33 28.84 -23.79
CA ASP A 3 9.71 28.90 -22.38
C ASP A 3 9.10 27.70 -21.65
N ARG A 4 9.93 26.73 -21.28
CA ARG A 4 9.54 25.51 -20.56
C ARG A 4 9.37 25.77 -19.06
N ARG A 5 9.58 27.00 -18.58
CA ARG A 5 9.44 27.38 -17.17
C ARG A 5 7.97 27.59 -16.81
N LYS A 6 7.58 27.22 -15.60
CA LYS A 6 6.24 27.45 -15.06
C LYS A 6 6.33 28.21 -13.75
N LYS A 7 5.33 29.05 -13.47
CA LYS A 7 5.24 29.84 -12.23
C LYS A 7 4.23 29.22 -11.27
N ILE A 8 4.61 29.08 -10.01
CA ILE A 8 3.74 28.64 -8.92
C ILE A 8 3.59 29.82 -7.94
N PRO A 9 2.37 30.37 -7.75
CA PRO A 9 2.14 31.38 -6.72
C PRO A 9 2.27 30.78 -5.32
N LEU A 10 3.05 31.41 -4.45
CA LEU A 10 3.39 30.88 -3.12
C LEU A 10 2.41 31.30 -2.03
N GLU A 11 1.81 32.48 -2.14
CA GLU A 11 0.90 33.06 -1.14
C GLU A 11 -0.24 32.10 -0.71
N LYS A 12 -0.77 31.31 -1.65
CA LYS A 12 -1.83 30.34 -1.39
C LYS A 12 -1.39 29.17 -0.51
N PHE A 13 -0.11 28.82 -0.55
CA PHE A 13 0.45 27.63 0.13
C PHE A 13 1.24 27.99 1.39
N PHE A 14 1.69 29.24 1.47
CA PHE A 14 2.47 29.78 2.58
C PHE A 14 1.76 31.00 3.16
N PRO A 15 0.68 30.81 3.96
CA PRO A 15 -0.16 31.91 4.46
C PRO A 15 0.57 32.87 5.40
N ASN A 16 1.67 32.41 6.02
CA ASN A 16 2.51 33.21 6.91
C ASN A 16 3.71 33.84 6.17
N GLY A 17 3.71 33.82 4.84
CA GLY A 17 4.84 34.19 4.00
C GLY A 17 5.79 33.02 3.74
N PHE A 18 6.56 33.15 2.66
CA PHE A 18 7.59 32.19 2.25
C PHE A 18 8.97 32.82 2.36
N ASP A 19 9.92 32.11 2.96
CA ASP A 19 11.32 32.52 3.00
C ASP A 19 12.22 31.48 2.30
N LYS A 20 12.76 31.84 1.13
CA LYS A 20 13.69 30.99 0.36
C LYS A 20 15.01 30.68 1.08
N THR A 21 15.35 31.42 2.13
CA THR A 21 16.53 31.15 2.95
C THR A 21 16.25 30.19 4.10
N ASN A 22 14.97 29.96 4.42
CA ASN A 22 14.52 29.00 5.41
C ASN A 22 14.47 27.58 4.79
N PRO A 23 15.27 26.61 5.29
CA PRO A 23 15.26 25.24 4.77
C PRO A 23 13.90 24.55 4.85
N ASP A 24 13.10 24.82 5.89
CA ASP A 24 11.80 24.16 6.10
C ASP A 24 10.77 24.62 5.06
N ASP A 25 10.80 25.90 4.69
CA ASP A 25 9.94 26.44 3.65
C ASP A 25 10.34 25.88 2.27
N MET A 26 11.64 25.75 1.99
CA MET A 26 12.12 25.08 0.77
C MET A 26 11.69 23.62 0.69
N ILE A 27 11.76 22.86 1.80
CA ILE A 27 11.27 21.46 1.84
C ILE A 27 9.77 21.41 1.55
N LYS A 28 8.96 22.28 2.16
CA LYS A 28 7.52 22.37 1.88
C LYS A 28 7.24 22.71 0.41
N LEU A 29 8.06 23.57 -0.21
CA LEU A 29 7.93 23.87 -1.63
C LEU A 29 8.27 22.65 -2.50
N THR A 30 9.32 21.90 -2.17
CA THR A 30 9.64 20.62 -2.82
C THR A 30 8.44 19.68 -2.72
N VAL A 31 7.87 19.49 -1.52
CA VAL A 31 6.70 18.64 -1.27
C VAL A 31 5.52 19.08 -2.13
N LEU A 32 5.22 20.38 -2.17
CA LEU A 32 4.14 20.92 -3.00
C LEU A 32 4.32 20.58 -4.48
N ILE A 33 5.55 20.63 -5.00
CA ILE A 33 5.86 20.29 -6.40
C ILE A 33 5.68 18.78 -6.61
N GLN A 34 6.13 17.93 -5.67
CA GLN A 34 5.94 16.49 -5.78
C GLN A 34 4.45 16.09 -5.72
N GLU A 35 3.66 16.72 -4.85
CA GLU A 35 2.21 16.52 -4.77
C GLU A 35 1.49 16.95 -6.05
N LYS A 36 1.95 18.04 -6.69
CA LYS A 36 1.46 18.46 -8.00
C LYS A 36 1.81 17.45 -9.10
N ALA A 37 3.04 16.96 -9.12
CA ALA A 37 3.50 15.95 -10.09
C ALA A 37 2.71 14.64 -9.97
N ALA A 38 2.42 14.19 -8.74
CA ALA A 38 1.62 13.00 -8.51
C ALA A 38 0.17 13.10 -9.03
N LYS A 39 -0.38 14.32 -9.09
CA LYS A 39 -1.75 14.58 -9.55
C LYS A 39 -1.84 15.01 -11.01
N ASN A 40 -0.75 15.51 -11.58
CA ASN A 40 -0.69 15.98 -12.94
C ASN A 40 0.68 15.65 -13.57
N PRO A 41 0.72 14.68 -14.51
CA PRO A 41 1.94 14.27 -15.20
C PRO A 41 2.70 15.39 -15.91
N GLU A 42 2.07 16.54 -16.22
CA GLU A 42 2.79 17.67 -16.85
C GLU A 42 3.91 18.27 -15.96
N PHE A 43 3.82 18.03 -14.64
CA PHE A 43 4.79 18.48 -13.65
C PHE A 43 5.80 17.37 -13.32
N GLU A 44 5.65 16.18 -13.90
CA GLU A 44 6.64 15.12 -13.78
C GLU A 44 7.96 15.58 -14.41
N GLY A 45 9.06 15.35 -13.69
CA GLY A 45 10.38 15.82 -14.10
C GLY A 45 10.58 17.34 -14.03
N TYR A 46 9.72 18.09 -13.32
CA TYR A 46 9.98 19.48 -12.97
C TYR A 46 10.56 19.61 -11.55
N SER A 47 11.37 20.63 -11.36
CA SER A 47 12.03 20.97 -10.10
C SER A 47 12.09 22.49 -9.92
N VAL A 48 12.40 22.97 -8.71
CA VAL A 48 12.57 24.40 -8.45
C VAL A 48 13.78 24.91 -9.24
N PHE A 49 13.52 25.85 -10.14
CA PHE A 49 14.55 26.53 -10.93
C PHE A 49 15.05 27.79 -10.23
N SER A 50 14.13 28.59 -9.70
CA SER A 50 14.43 29.77 -8.89
C SER A 50 13.19 30.23 -8.11
N VAL A 51 13.40 31.15 -7.17
CA VAL A 51 12.33 31.91 -6.50
C VAL A 51 12.58 33.37 -6.81
N ASP A 52 11.51 34.11 -7.12
CA ASP A 52 11.61 35.54 -7.40
C ASP A 52 12.17 36.35 -6.21
N SER A 53 12.55 37.60 -6.47
CA SER A 53 13.12 38.49 -5.46
C SER A 53 12.19 38.71 -4.27
N ASP A 54 10.89 38.76 -4.55
CA ASP A 54 9.84 39.12 -3.61
C ASP A 54 9.23 37.89 -2.89
N ASN A 55 9.75 36.69 -3.16
CA ASN A 55 9.26 35.42 -2.62
C ASN A 55 7.76 35.16 -2.89
N ARG A 56 7.21 35.69 -3.98
CA ARG A 56 5.81 35.51 -4.38
C ARG A 56 5.60 34.34 -5.31
N TYR A 57 6.61 34.00 -6.12
CA TYR A 57 6.53 32.95 -7.12
C TYR A 57 7.74 32.04 -7.09
N ALA A 58 7.48 30.73 -7.04
CA ALA A 58 8.47 29.73 -7.43
C ALA A 58 8.41 29.53 -8.95
N ILE A 59 9.57 29.60 -9.60
CA ILE A 59 9.74 29.25 -10.99
C ILE A 59 10.24 27.81 -11.00
N ILE A 60 9.49 26.92 -11.62
CA ILE A 60 9.89 25.53 -11.83
C ILE A 60 10.30 25.32 -13.28
N ALA A 61 11.21 24.39 -13.50
CA ALA A 61 11.65 23.99 -14.84
C ALA A 61 11.91 22.48 -14.90
N PRO A 62 11.94 21.90 -16.10
CA PRO A 62 12.40 20.53 -16.28
C PRO A 62 13.79 20.30 -15.70
N MET A 63 14.04 19.14 -15.10
CA MET A 63 15.30 18.81 -14.42
C MET A 63 16.52 18.94 -15.34
N ASP A 64 16.35 18.74 -16.66
CA ASP A 64 17.40 18.89 -17.65
C ASP A 64 17.81 20.34 -17.90
N MET A 65 16.95 21.32 -17.58
CA MET A 65 17.22 22.74 -17.81
C MET A 65 18.34 23.24 -16.90
N ASP A 66 19.28 23.94 -17.51
CA ASP A 66 20.42 24.56 -16.83
C ASP A 66 20.03 25.87 -16.17
N SER A 67 20.42 26.05 -14.90
CA SER A 67 20.33 27.34 -14.25
C SER A 67 21.29 28.32 -14.93
N ASP A 68 20.89 29.59 -15.00
CA ASP A 68 21.70 30.64 -15.64
C ASP A 68 23.07 30.83 -14.94
N ASP A 69 23.25 30.24 -13.75
CA ASP A 69 24.48 30.22 -12.94
C ASP A 69 25.61 29.31 -13.46
N ILE A 70 25.40 28.50 -14.51
CA ILE A 70 26.41 27.53 -14.97
C ILE A 70 27.69 28.18 -15.50
N ASN A 71 27.67 29.46 -15.87
CA ASN A 71 28.87 30.16 -16.34
C ASN A 71 29.66 30.88 -15.23
N ASN A 72 29.16 30.91 -13.99
CA ASN A 72 29.91 31.48 -12.87
C ASN A 72 30.98 30.47 -12.41
N GLY A 73 32.24 30.70 -12.80
CA GLY A 73 33.38 29.96 -12.29
C GLY A 73 33.81 28.73 -13.10
N ILE A 74 33.56 28.70 -14.42
CA ILE A 74 34.19 27.70 -15.32
C ILE A 74 35.50 28.27 -15.89
N LYS A 75 36.59 27.48 -15.82
CA LYS A 75 37.85 27.70 -16.54
C LYS A 75 38.03 26.58 -17.57
N ALA A 76 38.71 26.89 -18.67
CA ALA A 76 38.99 25.91 -19.72
C ALA A 76 40.48 25.94 -20.09
N VAL A 77 41.10 24.77 -20.18
CA VAL A 77 42.52 24.61 -20.54
C VAL A 77 42.60 23.73 -21.78
N ARG A 78 43.32 24.19 -22.80
CA ARG A 78 43.60 23.38 -23.99
C ARG A 78 44.84 22.54 -23.75
N LEU A 79 44.73 21.23 -23.93
CA LEU A 79 45.81 20.26 -23.75
C LEU A 79 45.90 19.32 -24.94
N SER A 80 47.06 18.69 -25.11
CA SER A 80 47.30 17.75 -26.20
C SER A 80 46.61 16.40 -25.97
N ASN A 81 46.39 15.64 -27.05
CA ASN A 81 45.85 14.28 -26.98
C ASN A 81 46.69 13.36 -26.07
N SER A 82 48.03 13.48 -26.10
CA SER A 82 48.93 12.70 -25.22
C SER A 82 48.70 12.91 -23.73
N GLU A 83 48.11 14.04 -23.32
CA GLU A 83 47.84 14.36 -21.91
C GLU A 83 46.46 13.87 -21.45
N CYS A 84 45.56 13.50 -22.38
CA CYS A 84 44.15 13.31 -22.09
C CYS A 84 43.52 12.05 -22.74
N ALA A 85 44.25 11.33 -23.60
CA ALA A 85 43.71 10.26 -24.44
C ALA A 85 43.18 9.06 -23.66
N ASP A 86 43.86 8.65 -22.59
CA ASP A 86 43.51 7.50 -21.78
C ASP A 86 43.23 7.87 -20.32
N THR A 87 42.66 6.94 -19.56
CA THR A 87 42.25 7.18 -18.16
C THR A 87 43.43 7.46 -17.23
N ALA A 88 44.60 6.88 -17.46
CA ALA A 88 45.78 7.14 -16.63
C ALA A 88 46.34 8.54 -16.90
N SER A 89 46.39 8.94 -18.17
CA SER A 89 46.77 10.29 -18.59
C SER A 89 45.80 11.34 -18.04
N GLN A 90 44.49 11.10 -18.13
CA GLN A 90 43.48 11.97 -17.51
C GLN A 90 43.68 12.09 -15.99
N LYS A 91 43.88 10.98 -15.26
CA LYS A 91 44.14 11.02 -13.80
C LYS A 91 45.33 11.90 -13.45
N LYS A 92 46.43 11.76 -14.19
CA LYS A 92 47.64 12.57 -14.00
C LYS A 92 47.36 14.03 -14.29
N THR A 93 46.64 14.33 -15.37
CA THR A 93 46.24 15.69 -15.74
C THR A 93 45.34 16.33 -14.69
N VAL A 94 44.37 15.60 -14.14
CA VAL A 94 43.54 16.10 -13.03
C VAL A 94 44.38 16.44 -11.82
N GLN A 95 45.25 15.52 -11.37
CA GLN A 95 46.14 15.78 -10.23
C GLN A 95 47.06 16.97 -10.46
N ASN A 96 47.59 17.13 -11.68
CA ASN A 96 48.48 18.23 -12.04
C ASN A 96 47.75 19.57 -12.09
N LEU A 97 46.53 19.61 -12.64
CA LEU A 97 45.76 20.85 -12.74
C LEU A 97 45.22 21.28 -11.36
N GLU A 98 44.63 20.37 -10.60
CA GLU A 98 44.02 20.68 -9.29
C GLU A 98 45.07 21.02 -8.20
N SER A 99 46.36 20.71 -8.41
CA SER A 99 47.45 21.08 -7.50
C SER A 99 48.14 22.41 -7.83
N GLN A 100 47.83 23.03 -8.98
CA GLN A 100 48.43 24.31 -9.35
C GLN A 100 47.77 25.46 -8.58
N PRO A 101 48.54 26.42 -8.02
CA PRO A 101 48.00 27.55 -7.27
C PRO A 101 46.95 28.37 -8.04
N GLN A 102 47.09 28.52 -9.36
CA GLN A 102 46.13 29.25 -10.20
C GLN A 102 44.74 28.58 -10.35
N TYR A 103 44.63 27.30 -9.95
CA TYR A 103 43.41 26.50 -9.98
C TYR A 103 43.00 26.05 -8.57
N GLU A 104 43.51 26.69 -7.52
CA GLU A 104 43.04 26.46 -6.15
C GLU A 104 41.52 26.68 -6.05
N GLY A 105 40.80 25.72 -5.45
CA GLY A 105 39.33 25.72 -5.37
C GLY A 105 38.61 25.35 -6.67
N TYR A 106 39.33 24.99 -7.74
CA TYR A 106 38.77 24.44 -8.96
C TYR A 106 38.96 22.92 -9.02
N SER A 107 37.99 22.23 -9.61
CA SER A 107 38.13 20.83 -9.93
C SER A 107 37.85 20.56 -11.40
N VAL A 108 38.55 19.59 -11.99
CA VAL A 108 38.30 19.16 -13.36
C VAL A 108 36.94 18.45 -13.42
N VAL A 109 36.07 18.90 -14.32
CA VAL A 109 34.69 18.42 -14.47
C VAL A 109 34.40 17.86 -15.86
N ASP A 110 35.29 18.04 -16.83
CA ASP A 110 35.13 17.44 -18.16
C ASP A 110 36.42 17.41 -18.97
N PHE A 111 36.49 16.46 -19.91
CA PHE A 111 37.47 16.37 -20.99
C PHE A 111 36.72 16.34 -22.32
N VAL A 112 36.72 17.46 -23.04
CA VAL A 112 36.02 17.61 -24.31
C VAL A 112 37.03 17.50 -25.44
N ARG A 113 36.91 16.47 -26.29
CA ARG A 113 37.77 16.37 -27.47
C ARG A 113 37.33 17.41 -28.50
N ILE A 114 38.21 18.35 -28.85
CA ILE A 114 37.90 19.42 -29.80
C ILE A 114 38.50 19.16 -31.19
N SER A 115 39.55 18.35 -31.28
CA SER A 115 40.15 17.91 -32.56
C SER A 115 40.79 16.53 -32.40
N SER A 116 41.39 16.00 -33.48
CA SER A 116 42.11 14.73 -33.42
C SER A 116 43.29 14.76 -32.45
N SER A 117 43.87 15.93 -32.20
CA SER A 117 45.10 16.14 -31.43
C SER A 117 44.92 16.96 -30.14
N GLU A 118 43.73 17.49 -29.85
CA GLU A 118 43.52 18.40 -28.73
C GLU A 118 42.26 18.10 -27.91
N PHE A 119 42.37 18.38 -26.62
CA PHE A 119 41.28 18.38 -25.65
C PHE A 119 41.12 19.76 -25.02
N LEU A 120 39.87 20.11 -24.76
CA LEU A 120 39.49 21.20 -23.86
C LEU A 120 39.10 20.59 -22.51
N VAL A 121 39.93 20.82 -21.49
CA VAL A 121 39.69 20.38 -20.12
C VAL A 121 38.94 21.49 -19.39
N LEU A 122 37.75 21.16 -18.89
CA LEU A 122 36.90 22.10 -18.17
C LEU A 122 37.12 21.94 -16.66
N LEU A 123 37.33 23.05 -15.98
CA LEU A 123 37.40 23.13 -14.53
C LEU A 123 36.24 23.97 -14.02
N GLN A 124 35.62 23.55 -12.93
CA GLN A 124 34.56 24.27 -12.25
C GLN A 124 35.04 24.61 -10.84
N GLN A 125 34.73 25.82 -10.38
CA GLN A 125 34.92 26.18 -8.98
C GLN A 125 33.96 25.35 -8.12
N LEU A 126 34.52 24.52 -7.22
CA LEU A 126 33.76 23.66 -6.32
C LEU A 126 34.28 23.86 -4.89
N ASP A 127 33.37 24.10 -3.94
CA ASP A 127 33.72 24.02 -2.53
C ASP A 127 34.12 22.58 -2.14
N GLU A 128 34.88 22.42 -1.05
CA GLU A 128 35.34 21.10 -0.60
C GLU A 128 34.19 20.11 -0.43
N LYS A 129 33.04 20.61 0.04
CA LYS A 129 31.82 19.82 0.23
C LYS A 129 31.29 19.28 -1.11
N ALA A 130 31.13 20.12 -2.13
CA ALA A 130 30.68 19.73 -3.46
C ALA A 130 31.66 18.76 -4.13
N ALA A 131 32.97 18.98 -3.97
CA ALA A 131 33.99 18.07 -4.48
C ALA A 131 33.92 16.69 -3.81
N ALA A 132 33.74 16.62 -2.49
CA ALA A 132 33.57 15.36 -1.75
C ALA A 132 32.28 14.63 -2.15
N ILE A 133 31.16 15.36 -2.24
CA ILE A 133 29.86 14.80 -2.63
C ILE A 133 29.90 14.25 -4.06
N ARG A 134 30.55 14.96 -4.99
CA ARG A 134 30.76 14.48 -6.34
C ARG A 134 31.50 13.14 -6.37
N ARG A 135 32.53 12.96 -5.54
CA ARG A 135 33.26 11.68 -5.44
C ARG A 135 32.35 10.55 -4.95
N ILE A 136 31.48 10.81 -3.97
CA ILE A 136 30.51 9.82 -3.47
C ILE A 136 29.58 9.36 -4.59
N PHE A 137 28.94 10.29 -5.31
CA PHE A 137 28.02 9.93 -6.39
C PHE A 137 28.72 9.28 -7.59
N ALA A 138 29.93 9.72 -7.94
CA ALA A 138 30.73 9.09 -8.98
C ALA A 138 31.05 7.62 -8.65
N ASN A 139 31.37 7.34 -7.38
CA ASN A 139 31.61 5.97 -6.92
C ASN A 139 30.35 5.09 -7.02
N VAL A 140 29.16 5.62 -6.65
CA VAL A 140 27.88 4.90 -6.79
C VAL A 140 27.60 4.56 -8.25
N LEU A 141 27.81 5.53 -9.15
CA LEU A 141 27.59 5.39 -10.59
C LEU A 141 28.71 4.61 -11.30
N LYS A 142 29.80 4.26 -10.60
CA LYS A 142 31.00 3.59 -11.13
C LYS A 142 31.66 4.36 -12.28
N VAL A 143 31.67 5.69 -12.19
CA VAL A 143 32.28 6.60 -13.16
C VAL A 143 33.39 7.42 -12.49
N LYS A 144 34.21 8.10 -13.28
CA LYS A 144 35.23 9.00 -12.74
C LYS A 144 34.58 10.33 -12.31
N PRO A 145 35.12 11.05 -11.32
CA PRO A 145 34.54 12.31 -10.86
C PRO A 145 34.40 13.39 -11.95
N TRP A 146 35.24 13.38 -12.99
CA TRP A 146 35.18 14.29 -14.14
C TRP A 146 34.26 13.80 -15.27
N GLU A 147 33.54 12.71 -15.07
CA GLU A 147 32.46 12.26 -15.97
C GLU A 147 31.07 12.63 -15.43
N ILE A 148 31.01 13.30 -14.28
CA ILE A 148 29.79 13.91 -13.75
C ILE A 148 30.05 15.36 -13.34
N ARG A 149 29.04 16.20 -13.53
CA ARG A 149 29.01 17.56 -12.99
C ARG A 149 28.03 17.62 -11.84
N ILE A 150 28.36 18.42 -10.83
CA ILE A 150 27.47 18.65 -9.69
C ILE A 150 27.24 20.15 -9.52
N SER A 151 26.02 20.52 -9.16
CA SER A 151 25.65 21.91 -8.84
C SER A 151 24.64 21.93 -7.70
N ARG A 152 24.63 23.00 -6.91
CA ARG A 152 23.61 23.19 -5.87
C ARG A 152 22.29 23.60 -6.52
N THR A 153 21.19 23.10 -5.99
CA THR A 153 19.84 23.53 -6.38
C THR A 153 19.36 24.65 -5.45
N PRO A 154 18.37 25.46 -5.87
CA PRO A 154 17.74 26.46 -4.99
C PRO A 154 17.20 25.85 -3.70
N GLU A 155 16.77 24.59 -3.75
CA GLU A 155 16.24 23.82 -2.62
C GLU A 155 17.31 23.40 -1.61
N ASN A 156 18.58 23.78 -1.80
CA ASN A 156 19.74 23.30 -1.05
C ASN A 156 20.05 21.81 -1.23
N GLY A 157 19.56 21.24 -2.33
CA GLY A 157 19.89 19.90 -2.81
C GLY A 157 21.05 19.91 -3.81
N TRP A 158 21.08 18.88 -4.66
CA TRP A 158 22.12 18.71 -5.67
C TRP A 158 21.56 18.31 -7.03
N LYS A 159 22.03 18.94 -8.09
CA LYS A 159 21.82 18.49 -9.46
C LYS A 159 23.10 17.82 -9.95
N ILE A 160 22.97 16.58 -10.38
CA ILE A 160 24.04 15.77 -10.95
C ILE A 160 23.74 15.59 -12.44
N ARG A 161 24.69 15.92 -13.29
CA ARG A 161 24.62 15.65 -14.73
C ARG A 161 25.68 14.63 -15.10
N ILE A 162 25.25 13.53 -15.68
CA ILE A 162 26.10 12.47 -16.21
C ILE A 162 26.53 12.86 -17.61
N LYS A 163 27.82 12.76 -17.90
CA LYS A 163 28.34 12.98 -19.24
C LYS A 163 27.78 11.95 -20.22
N GLU A 164 27.31 12.43 -21.37
CA GLU A 164 26.78 11.59 -22.43
C GLU A 164 27.73 10.44 -22.78
N ASN A 165 27.16 9.27 -23.09
CA ASN A 165 27.89 8.05 -23.45
C ASN A 165 28.83 7.48 -22.36
N THR A 166 28.74 7.94 -21.11
CA THR A 166 29.55 7.39 -20.00
C THR A 166 28.85 6.20 -19.33
N VAL A 167 27.64 6.43 -18.81
CA VAL A 167 26.84 5.41 -18.15
C VAL A 167 25.36 5.70 -18.36
N THR A 168 24.57 4.66 -18.59
CA THR A 168 23.11 4.74 -18.61
C THR A 168 22.57 4.40 -17.23
N TYR A 169 21.79 5.31 -16.64
CA TYR A 169 21.19 5.08 -15.33
C TYR A 169 20.12 3.98 -15.43
N GLN A 170 20.25 2.93 -14.61
CA GLN A 170 19.28 1.83 -14.51
C GLN A 170 18.78 1.72 -13.06
N ALA A 171 17.48 1.92 -12.86
CA ALA A 171 16.84 1.91 -11.54
C ALA A 171 17.17 0.64 -10.73
N SER A 172 17.03 -0.53 -11.36
CA SER A 172 17.31 -1.83 -10.74
C SER A 172 18.75 -2.04 -10.26
N VAL A 173 19.70 -1.27 -10.81
CA VAL A 173 21.14 -1.37 -10.48
C VAL A 173 21.53 -0.33 -9.44
N TYR A 174 21.01 0.91 -9.56
CA TYR A 174 21.54 2.05 -8.82
C TYR A 174 20.63 2.58 -7.72
N ASP A 175 19.30 2.41 -7.78
CA ASP A 175 18.38 3.15 -6.90
C ASP A 175 18.67 2.97 -5.42
N LYS A 176 18.89 1.72 -4.98
CA LYS A 176 19.19 1.42 -3.57
C LYS A 176 20.46 2.14 -3.10
N ARG A 177 21.56 1.99 -3.84
CA ARG A 177 22.86 2.59 -3.49
C ARG A 177 22.86 4.10 -3.64
N MET A 178 22.10 4.62 -4.60
CA MET A 178 21.90 6.05 -4.80
C MET A 178 21.13 6.65 -3.62
N GLN A 179 20.06 6.00 -3.18
CA GLN A 179 19.29 6.44 -2.02
C GLN A 179 20.12 6.42 -0.74
N GLU A 180 20.93 5.39 -0.51
CA GLU A 180 21.89 5.32 0.60
C GLU A 180 22.88 6.51 0.54
N ALA A 181 23.47 6.78 -0.63
CA ALA A 181 24.40 7.90 -0.80
C ALA A 181 23.74 9.27 -0.59
N VAL A 182 22.49 9.45 -1.00
CA VAL A 182 21.70 10.67 -0.77
C VAL A 182 21.54 10.94 0.72
N GLU A 183 21.24 9.92 1.52
CA GLU A 183 21.10 10.07 2.97
C GLU A 183 22.45 10.30 3.68
N VAL A 184 23.55 9.76 3.16
CA VAL A 184 24.92 10.01 3.64
C VAL A 184 25.35 11.46 3.38
N VAL A 185 25.05 11.97 2.19
CA VAL A 185 25.39 13.35 1.77
C VAL A 185 24.52 14.39 2.47
N GLY A 186 23.26 14.04 2.70
CA GLY A 186 22.24 14.89 3.29
C GLY A 186 21.85 14.43 4.69
N LYS A 187 20.57 14.07 4.85
CA LYS A 187 19.98 13.51 6.07
C LYS A 187 19.00 12.41 5.71
N LYS A 188 18.63 11.58 6.70
CA LYS A 188 17.53 10.61 6.56
C LYS A 188 16.26 11.31 6.05
N GLY A 189 15.64 10.75 5.01
CA GLY A 189 14.47 11.36 4.36
C GLY A 189 14.78 12.20 3.12
N TRP A 190 16.03 12.60 2.90
CA TRP A 190 16.44 13.13 1.60
C TRP A 190 16.22 12.07 0.52
N PHE A 191 15.97 12.51 -0.71
CA PHE A 191 15.62 11.60 -1.80
C PHE A 191 16.14 12.11 -3.12
N PHE A 192 16.04 11.30 -4.16
CA PHE A 192 16.43 11.70 -5.50
C PHE A 192 15.37 11.34 -6.53
N LYS A 193 15.45 12.01 -7.69
CA LYS A 193 14.77 11.63 -8.92
C LYS A 193 15.78 11.60 -10.05
N ALA A 194 15.76 10.54 -10.85
CA ALA A 194 16.60 10.39 -12.02
C ALA A 194 15.77 10.56 -13.30
N ASP A 195 16.35 11.24 -14.28
CA ASP A 195 15.93 11.26 -15.68
C ASP A 195 17.03 10.54 -16.48
N PRO A 196 16.87 9.22 -16.72
CA PRO A 196 17.87 8.42 -17.43
C PRO A 196 18.10 8.87 -18.87
N GLU A 197 17.07 9.39 -19.55
CA GLU A 197 17.16 9.83 -20.94
C GLU A 197 18.02 11.08 -21.08
N LYS A 198 17.92 11.99 -20.11
CA LYS A 198 18.71 13.23 -20.07
C LYS A 198 20.00 13.10 -19.27
N GLY A 199 20.23 11.97 -18.62
CA GLY A 199 21.39 11.75 -17.76
C GLY A 199 21.44 12.71 -16.57
N VAL A 200 20.28 13.10 -16.03
CA VAL A 200 20.20 14.04 -14.91
C VAL A 200 19.66 13.36 -13.67
N ILE A 201 20.25 13.64 -12.52
CA ILE A 201 19.76 13.20 -11.21
C ILE A 201 19.61 14.44 -10.33
N MET A 202 18.43 14.61 -9.76
CA MET A 202 18.14 15.66 -8.78
C MET A 202 18.06 15.03 -7.40
N VAL A 203 18.77 15.61 -6.44
CA VAL A 203 18.78 15.24 -5.03
C VAL A 203 18.09 16.35 -4.25
N TYR A 204 17.11 15.97 -3.45
CA TYR A 204 16.22 16.87 -2.74
C TYR A 204 16.36 16.70 -1.23
N PRO A 205 16.44 17.81 -0.48
CA PRO A 205 16.15 17.78 0.94
C PRO A 205 14.71 17.36 1.18
N GLY A 206 14.49 16.61 2.25
CA GLY A 206 13.18 16.10 2.59
C GLY A 206 13.14 15.45 3.96
N THR A 207 11.94 15.09 4.36
CA THR A 207 11.68 14.34 5.59
C THR A 207 11.35 12.88 5.26
N PRO A 208 11.61 11.94 6.18
CA PRO A 208 11.22 10.55 6.00
C PRO A 208 9.71 10.43 5.74
N PRO A 209 9.27 9.56 4.83
CA PRO A 209 7.86 9.29 4.62
C PRO A 209 7.17 8.86 5.91
N THR A 210 5.99 9.39 6.17
CA THR A 210 5.23 9.07 7.38
C THR A 210 3.74 9.13 7.12
N PHE A 211 2.96 8.66 8.09
CA PHE A 211 1.51 8.81 8.09
C PHE A 211 1.06 9.89 9.06
N PRO A 212 -0.09 10.54 8.79
CA PRO A 212 -0.86 11.20 9.84
C PRO A 212 -1.19 10.23 11.00
N ALA A 213 -1.43 10.79 12.19
CA ALA A 213 -1.83 9.99 13.36
C ALA A 213 -3.11 9.17 13.11
N MET A 214 -4.04 9.74 12.35
CA MET A 214 -5.32 9.14 11.96
C MET A 214 -5.66 9.54 10.53
N ILE A 215 -6.26 8.62 9.77
CA ILE A 215 -6.69 8.88 8.39
C ILE A 215 -8.19 8.62 8.30
N ALA A 216 -8.94 9.70 8.22
CA ALA A 216 -10.38 9.69 7.94
C ALA A 216 -10.66 9.17 6.52
N CYS A 217 -11.83 8.55 6.32
CA CYS A 217 -12.24 8.20 4.95
C CYS A 217 -12.58 9.50 4.19
N PRO A 218 -11.86 9.83 3.10
CA PRO A 218 -12.07 11.09 2.40
C PRO A 218 -13.49 11.20 1.84
N LYS A 219 -14.12 12.38 2.02
CA LYS A 219 -15.48 12.66 1.51
C LYS A 219 -15.65 12.35 0.02
N GLN A 220 -14.58 12.47 -0.77
CA GLN A 220 -14.61 12.16 -2.20
C GLN A 220 -14.75 10.66 -2.52
N LEU A 221 -14.45 9.77 -1.57
CA LEU A 221 -14.58 8.30 -1.70
C LEU A 221 -15.89 7.78 -1.10
N ILE A 222 -16.50 8.53 -0.18
CA ILE A 222 -17.77 8.17 0.47
C ILE A 222 -18.89 8.07 -0.57
N GLY A 223 -19.58 6.92 -0.60
CA GLY A 223 -20.68 6.68 -1.55
C GLY A 223 -20.24 6.60 -3.01
N LYS A 224 -18.94 6.46 -3.27
CA LYS A 224 -18.37 6.29 -4.62
C LYS A 224 -17.62 4.98 -4.80
N ASN A 225 -17.74 4.06 -3.83
CA ASN A 225 -17.25 2.70 -4.03
C ASN A 225 -18.01 2.08 -5.22
N ASP A 226 -17.26 1.62 -6.21
CA ASP A 226 -17.83 0.85 -7.31
C ASP A 226 -17.76 -0.65 -6.99
N LEU A 227 -18.42 -1.48 -7.79
CA LEU A 227 -18.45 -2.93 -7.57
C LEU A 227 -17.06 -3.58 -7.58
N ARG A 228 -16.05 -2.93 -8.15
CA ARG A 228 -14.67 -3.44 -8.19
C ARG A 228 -13.86 -2.95 -7.01
N HIS A 229 -13.96 -1.68 -6.63
CA HIS A 229 -12.99 -1.04 -5.75
C HIS A 229 -13.54 -0.81 -4.34
N ALA A 230 -12.95 -1.49 -3.35
CA ALA A 230 -13.16 -1.21 -1.93
C ALA A 230 -11.95 -0.48 -1.34
N TYR A 231 -12.10 0.81 -1.06
CA TYR A 231 -11.05 1.61 -0.43
C TYR A 231 -10.94 1.33 1.07
N LEU A 232 -9.73 1.06 1.56
CA LEU A 232 -9.49 0.71 2.96
C LEU A 232 -8.44 1.58 3.67
N GLY A 233 -7.73 2.44 2.96
CA GLY A 233 -6.68 3.25 3.57
C GLY A 233 -5.85 4.05 2.59
N MET A 234 -4.67 4.46 3.05
CA MET A 234 -3.67 5.20 2.28
C MET A 234 -2.35 4.43 2.30
N LYS A 235 -1.67 4.32 1.15
CA LYS A 235 -0.30 3.78 1.10
C LYS A 235 0.67 4.73 1.79
N LEU A 236 1.80 4.23 2.25
CA LEU A 236 2.90 5.09 2.72
C LEU A 236 3.27 6.05 1.58
N PRO A 237 3.35 7.37 1.82
CA PRO A 237 3.76 8.31 0.79
C PRO A 237 5.14 7.97 0.23
N GLU A 238 5.38 8.31 -1.03
CA GLU A 238 6.73 8.31 -1.56
C GLU A 238 7.58 9.40 -0.89
N ARG A 239 8.90 9.30 -0.99
CA ARG A 239 9.79 10.34 -0.46
C ARG A 239 9.53 11.67 -1.15
N GLY A 240 9.46 12.73 -0.35
CA GLY A 240 9.09 14.07 -0.82
C GLY A 240 7.59 14.29 -1.00
N ARG A 241 6.73 13.34 -0.62
CA ARG A 241 5.27 13.52 -0.56
C ARG A 241 4.75 13.44 0.87
N GLU A 242 3.60 14.06 1.10
CA GLU A 242 2.88 13.99 2.38
C GLU A 242 1.65 13.09 2.28
N THR A 243 1.05 12.98 1.09
CA THR A 243 -0.14 12.18 0.84
C THR A 243 0.22 10.99 -0.03
N GLY A 244 -0.02 9.79 0.48
CA GLY A 244 0.11 8.56 -0.30
C GLY A 244 -1.14 8.30 -1.15
N ASP A 245 -1.03 7.37 -2.08
CA ASP A 245 -2.16 7.03 -2.92
C ASP A 245 -3.20 6.23 -2.12
N TRP A 246 -4.48 6.42 -2.45
CA TRP A 246 -5.55 5.64 -1.84
C TRP A 246 -5.39 4.17 -2.17
N LEU A 247 -5.53 3.34 -1.14
CA LEU A 247 -5.44 1.90 -1.24
C LEU A 247 -6.85 1.33 -1.41
N SER A 248 -7.08 0.63 -2.53
CA SER A 248 -8.28 -0.14 -2.79
C SER A 248 -7.99 -1.59 -3.12
N LEU A 249 -8.89 -2.49 -2.72
CA LEU A 249 -8.97 -3.85 -3.24
C LEU A 249 -9.73 -3.86 -4.57
N ASP A 250 -9.41 -4.78 -5.46
CA ASP A 250 -10.23 -5.08 -6.65
C ASP A 250 -10.91 -6.44 -6.49
N TRP A 251 -12.23 -6.44 -6.23
CA TRP A 251 -13.03 -7.64 -6.01
C TRP A 251 -13.03 -8.59 -7.21
N LYS A 252 -12.83 -8.09 -8.43
CA LYS A 252 -12.74 -8.96 -9.63
C LYS A 252 -11.42 -9.71 -9.67
N SER A 253 -10.33 -9.01 -9.37
CA SER A 253 -8.97 -9.53 -9.47
C SER A 253 -8.60 -10.40 -8.27
N GLY A 254 -9.03 -10.02 -7.06
CA GLY A 254 -8.75 -10.73 -5.81
C GLY A 254 -9.96 -10.80 -4.87
N PRO A 255 -10.97 -11.64 -5.18
CA PRO A 255 -12.18 -11.78 -4.37
C PRO A 255 -11.97 -12.52 -3.04
N GLY A 256 -10.90 -13.31 -2.95
CA GLY A 256 -10.50 -14.03 -1.74
C GLY A 256 -9.44 -13.25 -0.98
N ILE A 257 -9.77 -12.86 0.26
CA ILE A 257 -8.94 -12.04 1.12
C ILE A 257 -8.66 -12.79 2.42
N MET A 258 -7.39 -12.82 2.81
CA MET A 258 -6.96 -13.25 4.14
C MET A 258 -6.57 -12.04 4.98
N VAL A 259 -7.12 -11.94 6.19
CA VAL A 259 -6.67 -10.96 7.19
C VAL A 259 -6.01 -11.71 8.34
N ALA A 260 -4.72 -11.46 8.56
CA ALA A 260 -3.92 -12.20 9.53
C ALA A 260 -3.12 -11.28 10.46
N ALA A 261 -3.50 -11.24 11.74
CA ALA A 261 -2.74 -10.59 12.80
C ALA A 261 -3.25 -10.94 14.19
N ALA A 262 -2.37 -10.79 15.18
CA ALA A 262 -2.70 -10.93 16.60
C ALA A 262 -3.82 -9.96 17.05
N ALA A 263 -4.41 -10.25 18.20
CA ALA A 263 -5.42 -9.39 18.83
C ALA A 263 -4.94 -7.94 19.00
N ASN A 264 -5.87 -6.97 18.95
CA ASN A 264 -5.61 -5.53 19.08
C ASN A 264 -4.71 -4.91 17.98
N SER A 265 -4.48 -5.61 16.87
CA SER A 265 -3.76 -5.09 15.70
C SER A 265 -4.59 -4.12 14.84
N GLY A 266 -5.91 -4.09 15.01
CA GLY A 266 -6.81 -3.34 14.12
C GLY A 266 -7.50 -4.21 13.07
N LYS A 267 -7.49 -5.54 13.23
CA LYS A 267 -8.24 -6.51 12.43
C LYS A 267 -9.71 -6.11 12.24
N SER A 268 -10.46 -5.89 13.33
CA SER A 268 -11.89 -5.51 13.26
C SER A 268 -12.11 -4.19 12.52
N VAL A 269 -11.18 -3.23 12.58
CA VAL A 269 -11.27 -1.97 11.83
C VAL A 269 -11.17 -2.22 10.32
N VAL A 270 -10.23 -3.06 9.89
CA VAL A 270 -10.08 -3.44 8.47
C VAL A 270 -11.30 -4.20 7.98
N ILE A 271 -11.77 -5.20 8.74
CA ILE A 271 -12.96 -6.00 8.39
C ILE A 271 -14.18 -5.07 8.20
N ASN A 272 -14.49 -4.24 9.21
CA ASN A 272 -15.65 -3.34 9.16
C ASN A 272 -15.54 -2.29 8.05
N THR A 273 -14.33 -1.81 7.73
CA THR A 273 -14.12 -0.90 6.59
C THR A 273 -14.45 -1.57 5.26
N LEU A 274 -14.04 -2.84 5.09
CA LEU A 274 -14.33 -3.61 3.87
C LEU A 274 -15.81 -3.97 3.76
N ILE A 275 -16.47 -4.32 4.88
CA ILE A 275 -17.91 -4.53 4.93
C ILE A 275 -18.66 -3.27 4.49
N ALA A 276 -18.33 -2.12 5.09
CA ALA A 276 -18.97 -0.85 4.73
C ALA A 276 -18.76 -0.51 3.25
N ALA A 277 -17.52 -0.68 2.73
CA ALA A 277 -17.23 -0.43 1.32
C ALA A 277 -18.01 -1.35 0.38
N ALA A 278 -18.17 -2.64 0.72
CA ALA A 278 -18.95 -3.59 -0.07
C ALA A 278 -20.45 -3.27 -0.04
N LEU A 279 -21.02 -2.98 1.13
CA LEU A 279 -22.43 -2.63 1.28
C LEU A 279 -22.77 -1.33 0.53
N GLU A 280 -21.90 -0.33 0.57
CA GLU A 280 -22.02 0.91 -0.21
C GLU A 280 -22.01 0.67 -1.72
N ALA A 281 -21.20 -0.29 -2.20
CA ALA A 281 -21.15 -0.66 -3.61
C ALA A 281 -22.36 -1.51 -4.05
N GLY A 282 -23.25 -1.90 -3.12
CA GLY A 282 -24.45 -2.69 -3.40
C GLY A 282 -24.31 -4.20 -3.18
N PHE A 283 -23.26 -4.65 -2.48
CA PHE A 283 -23.10 -6.07 -2.18
C PHE A 283 -24.17 -6.56 -1.21
N GLN A 284 -24.50 -7.83 -1.31
CA GLN A 284 -25.11 -8.61 -0.25
C GLN A 284 -24.06 -9.01 0.79
N LEU A 285 -24.48 -9.28 2.03
CA LEU A 285 -23.57 -9.61 3.13
C LEU A 285 -24.03 -10.84 3.90
N ALA A 286 -23.10 -11.75 4.16
CA ALA A 286 -23.22 -12.84 5.12
C ALA A 286 -22.00 -12.83 6.05
N ILE A 287 -22.21 -13.15 7.32
CA ILE A 287 -21.16 -13.13 8.35
C ILE A 287 -21.24 -14.42 9.17
N CYS A 288 -20.09 -15.04 9.40
CA CYS A 288 -19.88 -16.10 10.36
C CYS A 288 -18.81 -15.64 11.37
N ASP A 289 -19.11 -15.78 12.65
CA ASP A 289 -18.20 -15.45 13.76
C ASP A 289 -18.58 -16.30 14.98
N ASP A 290 -17.78 -16.21 16.03
CA ASP A 290 -18.13 -16.69 17.36
C ASP A 290 -19.34 -15.92 17.95
N GLU A 291 -20.20 -16.60 18.69
CA GLU A 291 -21.40 -16.01 19.30
C GLU A 291 -21.04 -14.84 20.22
N ASP A 292 -20.03 -15.05 21.08
CA ASP A 292 -19.55 -14.07 22.05
C ASP A 292 -18.86 -12.85 21.38
N LYS A 293 -18.38 -13.00 20.14
CA LYS A 293 -17.67 -11.94 19.41
C LYS A 293 -18.51 -11.22 18.37
N SER A 294 -19.69 -11.76 18.06
CA SER A 294 -20.65 -11.21 17.11
C SER A 294 -21.02 -9.73 17.34
N VAL A 295 -20.81 -9.22 18.56
CA VAL A 295 -20.95 -7.80 18.92
C VAL A 295 -20.18 -6.85 17.99
N ASP A 296 -19.03 -7.26 17.46
CA ASP A 296 -18.22 -6.47 16.52
C ASP A 296 -18.97 -6.19 15.19
N PHE A 297 -19.96 -7.03 14.87
CA PHE A 297 -20.69 -7.02 13.61
C PHE A 297 -22.19 -6.74 13.75
N GLN A 298 -22.72 -6.60 14.97
CA GLN A 298 -24.14 -6.33 15.20
C GLN A 298 -24.66 -5.10 14.44
N TRP A 299 -23.82 -4.08 14.24
CA TRP A 299 -24.19 -2.91 13.46
C TRP A 299 -24.58 -3.24 12.02
N CYS A 300 -24.11 -4.36 11.46
CA CYS A 300 -24.41 -4.82 10.11
C CYS A 300 -25.75 -5.56 10.00
N ARG A 301 -26.32 -6.05 11.10
CA ARG A 301 -27.53 -6.91 11.12
C ARG A 301 -28.61 -6.45 10.14
N PRO A 302 -29.02 -5.17 10.09
CA PRO A 302 -30.09 -4.71 9.19
C PRO A 302 -29.83 -4.85 7.67
N TRP A 303 -28.61 -5.20 7.26
CA TRP A 303 -28.20 -5.41 5.86
C TRP A 303 -27.80 -6.86 5.54
N ILE A 304 -27.90 -7.77 6.51
CA ILE A 304 -27.59 -9.19 6.32
C ILE A 304 -28.70 -9.84 5.49
N ILE A 305 -28.32 -10.64 4.49
CA ILE A 305 -29.31 -11.39 3.69
C ILE A 305 -30.05 -12.42 4.55
N PRO A 306 -31.26 -12.85 4.15
CA PRO A 306 -31.89 -14.02 4.75
C PRO A 306 -30.90 -15.18 4.83
N HIS A 307 -30.86 -15.88 5.97
CA HIS A 307 -29.96 -17.02 6.19
C HIS A 307 -28.46 -16.68 6.07
N GLY A 308 -28.10 -15.40 6.20
CA GLY A 308 -26.74 -14.88 6.11
C GLY A 308 -26.05 -14.64 7.45
N TRP A 309 -26.72 -14.88 8.59
CA TRP A 309 -26.16 -14.66 9.92
C TRP A 309 -25.76 -15.98 10.58
N GLY A 310 -24.47 -16.31 10.45
CA GLY A 310 -23.86 -17.50 11.03
C GLY A 310 -23.10 -17.23 12.32
N CYS A 311 -23.54 -16.24 13.12
CA CYS A 311 -22.91 -15.90 14.39
C CYS A 311 -23.76 -16.31 15.60
N ASP A 312 -24.92 -16.95 15.42
CA ASP A 312 -25.78 -17.34 16.54
C ASP A 312 -25.31 -18.68 17.18
N SER A 313 -24.59 -19.52 16.43
CA SER A 313 -23.98 -20.77 16.90
C SER A 313 -23.03 -21.39 15.85
N PRO A 314 -22.18 -22.37 16.19
CA PRO A 314 -21.39 -23.12 15.22
C PRO A 314 -22.23 -23.83 14.14
N GLU A 315 -23.44 -24.27 14.46
CA GLU A 315 -24.38 -24.85 13.49
C GLU A 315 -24.95 -23.79 12.54
N SER A 316 -25.29 -22.59 13.05
CA SER A 316 -25.72 -21.47 12.21
C SER A 316 -24.62 -21.05 11.23
N ALA A 317 -23.35 -21.11 11.64
CA ALA A 317 -22.20 -20.87 10.77
C ALA A 317 -22.16 -21.91 9.63
N ALA A 318 -22.35 -23.19 9.95
CA ALA A 318 -22.35 -24.26 8.95
C ALA A 318 -23.53 -24.13 7.99
N ALA A 319 -24.73 -23.84 8.50
CA ALA A 319 -25.93 -23.61 7.70
C ALA A 319 -25.75 -22.40 6.76
N THR A 320 -25.19 -21.30 7.26
CA THR A 320 -24.86 -20.10 6.46
C THR A 320 -23.86 -20.44 5.34
N LEU A 321 -22.79 -21.17 5.64
CA LEU A 321 -21.80 -21.59 4.63
C LEU A 321 -22.42 -22.50 3.55
N ILE A 322 -23.34 -23.40 3.94
CA ILE A 322 -24.11 -24.22 2.99
C ILE A 322 -24.99 -23.34 2.12
N HIS A 323 -25.72 -22.39 2.70
CA HIS A 323 -26.57 -21.46 1.96
C HIS A 323 -25.77 -20.63 0.93
N VAL A 324 -24.57 -20.18 1.29
CA VAL A 324 -23.66 -19.50 0.35
C VAL A 324 -23.27 -20.42 -0.82
N LEU A 325 -23.02 -21.72 -0.58
CA LEU A 325 -22.74 -22.68 -1.65
C LEU A 325 -23.96 -22.96 -2.54
N GLU A 326 -25.18 -22.88 -2.01
CA GLU A 326 -26.41 -22.96 -2.78
C GLU A 326 -26.58 -21.74 -3.70
N ILE A 327 -26.32 -20.54 -3.18
CA ILE A 327 -26.25 -19.30 -3.99
C ILE A 327 -25.23 -19.46 -5.13
N CYS A 328 -24.04 -19.98 -4.83
CA CYS A 328 -23.03 -20.28 -5.85
C CYS A 328 -23.56 -21.24 -6.92
N SER A 329 -24.25 -22.30 -6.50
CA SER A 329 -24.80 -23.32 -7.38
C SER A 329 -25.92 -22.80 -8.26
N TYR A 330 -26.80 -21.95 -7.72
CA TYR A 330 -27.84 -21.26 -8.47
C TYR A 330 -27.23 -20.32 -9.53
N ARG A 331 -26.30 -19.44 -9.12
CA ARG A 331 -25.64 -18.48 -10.02
C ARG A 331 -24.81 -19.18 -11.10
N SER A 332 -24.23 -20.35 -10.80
CA SER A 332 -23.55 -21.19 -11.79
C SER A 332 -24.47 -21.62 -12.93
N LYS A 333 -25.70 -22.02 -12.62
CA LYS A 333 -26.70 -22.38 -13.63
C LYS A 333 -27.07 -21.16 -14.47
N LEU A 334 -27.22 -19.99 -13.85
CA LEU A 334 -27.50 -18.73 -14.53
C LEU A 334 -26.37 -18.35 -15.51
N ILE A 335 -25.12 -18.37 -15.04
CA ILE A 335 -23.93 -18.11 -15.86
C ILE A 335 -23.87 -19.05 -17.07
N LYS A 336 -24.14 -20.35 -16.85
CA LYS A 336 -24.22 -21.34 -17.92
C LYS A 336 -25.36 -21.06 -18.91
N GLN A 337 -26.53 -20.66 -18.43
CA GLN A 337 -27.69 -20.34 -19.26
C GLN A 337 -27.41 -19.15 -20.20
N TYR A 338 -26.69 -18.14 -19.71
CA TYR A 338 -26.29 -16.98 -20.52
C TYR A 338 -25.03 -17.21 -21.36
N GLY A 339 -24.34 -18.35 -21.21
CA GLY A 339 -23.15 -18.68 -21.98
C GLY A 339 -21.94 -17.77 -21.69
N VAL A 340 -21.85 -17.22 -20.48
CA VAL A 340 -20.78 -16.30 -20.05
C VAL A 340 -19.80 -17.01 -19.11
N GLU A 341 -18.61 -16.43 -18.92
CA GLU A 341 -17.53 -17.09 -18.16
C GLU A 341 -17.73 -17.03 -16.63
N ASN A 342 -18.35 -15.94 -16.14
CA ASN A 342 -18.52 -15.67 -14.71
C ASN A 342 -19.58 -14.59 -14.49
N TRP A 343 -19.87 -14.28 -13.23
CA TRP A 343 -20.85 -13.28 -12.82
C TRP A 343 -20.67 -11.91 -13.51
N TRP A 344 -19.43 -11.46 -13.71
CA TRP A 344 -19.15 -10.17 -14.36
C TRP A 344 -19.59 -10.10 -15.83
N GLY A 345 -19.79 -11.25 -16.47
CA GLY A 345 -20.29 -11.35 -17.84
C GLY A 345 -21.82 -11.35 -17.94
N LEU A 346 -22.54 -11.52 -16.83
CA LEU A 346 -24.01 -11.53 -16.84
C LEU A 346 -24.58 -10.18 -17.32
N PRO A 347 -25.77 -10.16 -17.94
CA PRO A 347 -26.51 -8.93 -18.20
C PRO A 347 -26.70 -8.09 -16.94
N LYS A 348 -26.78 -6.75 -17.08
CA LYS A 348 -26.86 -5.84 -15.92
C LYS A 348 -28.09 -6.09 -15.06
N ASP A 349 -29.24 -6.37 -15.66
CA ASP A 349 -30.47 -6.68 -14.93
C ASP A 349 -30.34 -7.98 -14.12
N GLU A 350 -29.59 -8.96 -14.61
CA GLU A 350 -29.27 -10.18 -13.85
C GLU A 350 -28.27 -9.92 -12.73
N GLN A 351 -27.29 -9.03 -12.95
CA GLN A 351 -26.38 -8.58 -11.90
C GLN A 351 -27.12 -7.83 -10.78
N GLU A 352 -28.10 -6.99 -11.14
CA GLU A 352 -28.95 -6.26 -10.18
C GLU A 352 -29.85 -7.21 -9.37
N LYS A 353 -30.42 -8.25 -10.01
CA LYS A 353 -31.19 -9.30 -9.31
C LYS A 353 -30.32 -10.23 -8.47
N ASN A 354 -29.03 -10.34 -8.80
CA ASN A 354 -28.08 -11.21 -8.12
C ASN A 354 -26.83 -10.44 -7.71
N PRO A 355 -26.91 -9.47 -6.77
CA PRO A 355 -25.76 -8.65 -6.41
C PRO A 355 -24.57 -9.49 -5.93
N LEU A 356 -23.36 -8.96 -6.07
CA LEU A 356 -22.17 -9.61 -5.48
C LEU A 356 -22.39 -9.87 -3.99
N LEU A 357 -21.93 -11.01 -3.50
CA LEU A 357 -22.04 -11.38 -2.08
C LEU A 357 -20.67 -11.28 -1.43
N LEU A 358 -20.57 -10.58 -0.30
CA LEU A 358 -19.42 -10.66 0.59
C LEU A 358 -19.75 -11.62 1.74
N LEU A 359 -18.98 -12.71 1.84
CA LEU A 359 -18.95 -13.58 3.00
C LEU A 359 -17.79 -13.18 3.92
N VAL A 360 -18.07 -12.90 5.18
CA VAL A 360 -17.05 -12.65 6.21
C VAL A 360 -17.02 -13.83 7.17
N CYS A 361 -15.85 -14.45 7.33
CA CYS A 361 -15.61 -15.45 8.36
C CYS A 361 -14.54 -14.92 9.30
N ASP A 362 -14.94 -14.40 10.46
CA ASP A 362 -13.97 -14.01 11.50
C ASP A 362 -13.55 -15.21 12.34
N GLU A 363 -12.29 -15.20 12.76
CA GLU A 363 -11.62 -16.22 13.57
C GLU A 363 -11.80 -17.66 13.08
N VAL A 364 -11.46 -17.94 11.81
CA VAL A 364 -11.53 -19.28 11.20
C VAL A 364 -10.79 -20.35 12.01
N ALA A 365 -9.77 -19.95 12.78
CA ALA A 365 -9.00 -20.84 13.65
C ALA A 365 -9.87 -21.57 14.69
N GLN A 366 -11.01 -21.00 15.10
CA GLN A 366 -11.89 -21.62 16.06
C GLN A 366 -12.50 -22.93 15.55
N TRP A 367 -12.75 -23.03 14.24
CA TRP A 367 -13.27 -24.25 13.62
C TRP A 367 -12.18 -25.28 13.32
N ALA A 368 -10.91 -24.85 13.30
CA ALA A 368 -9.77 -25.71 12.98
C ALA A 368 -9.15 -26.38 14.22
N GLY A 369 -9.43 -25.86 15.41
CA GLY A 369 -8.94 -26.42 16.66
C GLY A 369 -9.40 -27.85 16.86
N SER A 370 -8.46 -28.74 17.22
CA SER A 370 -8.79 -30.13 17.56
C SER A 370 -9.61 -30.19 18.85
N VAL A 371 -10.88 -30.59 18.74
CA VAL A 371 -11.71 -30.91 19.90
C VAL A 371 -11.14 -32.15 20.59
N THR A 372 -10.82 -32.03 21.88
CA THR A 372 -10.25 -33.15 22.64
C THR A 372 -11.35 -34.13 23.01
N ILE A 373 -11.40 -35.27 22.35
CA ILE A 373 -12.37 -36.33 22.66
C ILE A 373 -11.95 -37.03 23.97
N PRO A 374 -12.77 -36.96 25.05
CA PRO A 374 -12.43 -37.58 26.33
C PRO A 374 -12.30 -39.11 26.20
N LYS A 375 -11.31 -39.70 26.88
CA LYS A 375 -11.07 -41.16 26.91
C LYS A 375 -12.03 -41.87 27.88
N VAL A 376 -13.33 -41.73 27.64
CA VAL A 376 -14.43 -42.34 28.41
C VAL A 376 -15.26 -43.29 27.52
N SER A 377 -16.25 -43.98 28.11
CA SER A 377 -17.16 -44.87 27.35
C SER A 377 -17.87 -44.12 26.23
N LYS A 378 -18.22 -44.83 25.14
CA LYS A 378 -18.89 -44.24 23.97
C LYS A 378 -20.22 -43.57 24.33
N ASP A 379 -20.97 -44.17 25.24
CA ASP A 379 -22.27 -43.67 25.68
C ASP A 379 -22.16 -42.54 26.72
N ASN A 380 -20.94 -42.10 27.07
CA ASN A 380 -20.75 -41.01 28.01
C ASN A 380 -21.19 -39.67 27.36
N PRO A 381 -22.09 -38.90 28.01
CA PRO A 381 -22.58 -37.63 27.45
C PRO A 381 -21.48 -36.64 27.06
N MET A 382 -20.37 -36.57 27.82
CA MET A 382 -19.25 -35.67 27.50
C MET A 382 -18.54 -36.08 26.19
N ARG A 383 -18.46 -37.39 25.92
CA ARG A 383 -17.85 -37.89 24.69
C ARG A 383 -18.76 -37.64 23.50
N ILE A 384 -20.06 -37.92 23.63
CA ILE A 384 -21.05 -37.65 22.58
C ILE A 384 -21.02 -36.16 22.20
N ARG A 385 -21.00 -35.26 23.20
CA ARG A 385 -20.89 -33.81 22.99
C ARG A 385 -19.60 -33.40 22.27
N ALA A 386 -18.46 -33.93 22.68
CA ALA A 386 -17.19 -33.64 22.03
C ALA A 386 -17.13 -34.18 20.57
N GLU A 387 -17.69 -35.37 20.32
CA GLU A 387 -17.79 -35.94 18.97
C GLU A 387 -18.73 -35.11 18.07
N TYR A 388 -19.86 -34.64 18.61
CA TYR A 388 -20.77 -33.73 17.91
C TYR A 388 -20.09 -32.38 17.58
N GLU A 389 -19.48 -31.72 18.56
CA GLU A 389 -18.75 -30.45 18.35
C GLU A 389 -17.66 -30.59 17.29
N ALA A 390 -16.86 -31.67 17.36
CA ALA A 390 -15.84 -31.97 16.36
C ALA A 390 -16.43 -32.12 14.94
N SER A 391 -17.61 -32.72 14.82
CA SER A 391 -18.30 -32.91 13.54
C SER A 391 -18.78 -31.59 12.93
N ILE A 392 -19.32 -30.68 13.75
CA ILE A 392 -19.77 -29.35 13.32
C ILE A 392 -18.57 -28.47 12.93
N HIS A 393 -17.50 -28.50 13.71
CA HIS A 393 -16.26 -27.78 13.38
C HIS A 393 -15.65 -28.28 12.05
N ALA A 394 -15.62 -29.61 11.84
CA ALA A 394 -15.18 -30.20 10.58
C ALA A 394 -16.08 -29.80 9.40
N ALA A 395 -17.39 -29.70 9.60
CA ALA A 395 -18.33 -29.21 8.60
C ALA A 395 -18.04 -27.75 8.22
N ASN A 396 -17.86 -26.86 9.21
CA ASN A 396 -17.51 -25.45 9.00
C ASN A 396 -16.26 -25.28 8.13
N ILE A 397 -15.14 -25.91 8.51
CA ILE A 397 -13.90 -25.86 7.72
C ILE A 397 -14.10 -26.44 6.31
N THR A 398 -14.84 -27.55 6.19
CA THR A 398 -15.08 -28.20 4.89
C THR A 398 -15.84 -27.28 3.94
N TYR A 399 -16.91 -26.62 4.42
CA TYR A 399 -17.71 -25.73 3.57
C TYR A 399 -16.97 -24.43 3.28
N ALA A 400 -16.28 -23.84 4.26
CA ALA A 400 -15.41 -22.69 4.05
C ALA A 400 -14.35 -22.97 2.97
N MET A 401 -13.69 -24.13 3.02
CA MET A 401 -12.73 -24.55 1.99
C MET A 401 -13.38 -24.69 0.61
N LYS A 402 -14.56 -25.33 0.51
CA LYS A 402 -15.31 -25.46 -0.76
C LYS A 402 -15.67 -24.09 -1.35
N ILE A 403 -16.04 -23.12 -0.52
CA ILE A 403 -16.31 -21.74 -0.96
C ILE A 403 -15.06 -21.14 -1.57
N THR A 404 -13.90 -21.22 -0.91
CA THR A 404 -12.66 -20.65 -1.46
C THR A 404 -12.28 -21.23 -2.83
N GLN A 405 -12.61 -22.50 -3.07
CA GLN A 405 -12.30 -23.20 -4.33
C GLN A 405 -13.30 -22.90 -5.45
N LYS A 406 -14.55 -22.57 -5.13
CA LYS A 406 -15.65 -22.54 -6.12
C LYS A 406 -16.37 -21.21 -6.25
N ALA A 407 -16.37 -20.34 -5.24
CA ALA A 407 -17.34 -19.26 -5.15
C ALA A 407 -16.98 -18.01 -6.00
N ARG A 408 -15.71 -17.88 -6.40
CA ARG A 408 -15.19 -16.72 -7.17
C ARG A 408 -15.98 -16.46 -8.46
N PHE A 409 -16.21 -17.50 -9.27
CA PHE A 409 -16.82 -17.31 -10.59
C PHE A 409 -18.30 -16.92 -10.49
N SER A 410 -18.97 -17.29 -9.40
CA SER A 410 -20.39 -16.99 -9.14
C SER A 410 -20.62 -15.62 -8.51
N GLY A 411 -19.60 -14.78 -8.38
CA GLY A 411 -19.75 -13.43 -7.80
C GLY A 411 -19.86 -13.45 -6.27
N VAL A 412 -19.21 -14.40 -5.61
CA VAL A 412 -19.06 -14.42 -4.15
C VAL A 412 -17.61 -14.08 -3.81
N CYS A 413 -17.44 -13.00 -3.06
CA CYS A 413 -16.20 -12.55 -2.45
C CYS A 413 -16.17 -13.02 -1.00
N PHE A 414 -14.97 -13.27 -0.47
CA PHE A 414 -14.83 -13.84 0.87
C PHE A 414 -13.63 -13.28 1.62
N LEU A 415 -13.86 -12.97 2.90
CA LEU A 415 -12.89 -12.42 3.84
C LEU A 415 -12.70 -13.42 4.98
N PHE A 416 -11.57 -14.13 4.98
CA PHE A 416 -11.27 -15.15 6.00
C PHE A 416 -10.19 -14.62 6.94
N CYS A 417 -10.51 -14.57 8.22
CA CYS A 417 -9.71 -13.87 9.21
C CYS A 417 -9.21 -14.83 10.29
N GLY A 418 -8.00 -14.58 10.80
CA GLY A 418 -7.44 -15.35 11.91
C GLY A 418 -6.20 -14.69 12.49
N GLN A 419 -5.73 -15.19 13.63
CA GLN A 419 -4.56 -14.61 14.29
C GLN A 419 -3.23 -15.06 13.67
N SER A 420 -3.25 -16.22 13.01
CA SER A 420 -2.12 -16.87 12.39
C SER A 420 -2.56 -17.52 11.07
N THR A 421 -1.60 -17.93 10.25
CA THR A 421 -1.80 -18.42 8.88
C THR A 421 -1.41 -19.88 8.71
N ARG A 422 -1.28 -20.61 9.84
CA ARG A 422 -0.84 -22.00 9.85
C ARG A 422 -2.04 -22.93 9.61
N LEU A 423 -1.73 -24.16 9.22
CA LEU A 423 -2.73 -25.21 9.00
C LEU A 423 -3.60 -25.46 10.24
N GLN A 424 -2.97 -25.50 11.42
CA GLN A 424 -3.63 -25.66 12.72
C GLN A 424 -4.64 -24.53 13.05
N ASP A 425 -4.54 -23.40 12.36
CA ASP A 425 -5.42 -22.24 12.51
C ASP A 425 -6.45 -22.18 11.37
N GLY A 426 -6.66 -23.29 10.66
CA GLY A 426 -7.67 -23.43 9.60
C GLY A 426 -7.20 -23.04 8.22
N PHE A 427 -6.00 -22.48 8.08
CA PHE A 427 -5.43 -22.04 6.81
C PHE A 427 -4.69 -23.15 6.06
N ASP A 428 -5.43 -24.16 5.65
CA ASP A 428 -4.94 -25.23 4.76
C ASP A 428 -4.29 -24.65 3.48
N PRO A 429 -3.19 -25.22 2.95
CA PRO A 429 -2.57 -24.76 1.71
C PRO A 429 -3.55 -24.61 0.53
N GLY A 430 -4.52 -25.52 0.41
CA GLY A 430 -5.56 -25.50 -0.62
C GLY A 430 -6.56 -24.34 -0.45
N MET A 431 -6.71 -23.81 0.76
CA MET A 431 -7.46 -22.58 0.99
C MET A 431 -6.61 -21.34 0.71
N ARG A 432 -5.35 -21.32 1.19
CA ARG A 432 -4.44 -20.17 1.05
C ARG A 432 -4.15 -19.80 -0.41
N VAL A 433 -4.06 -20.77 -1.31
CA VAL A 433 -3.84 -20.51 -2.74
C VAL A 433 -4.95 -19.67 -3.38
N ASN A 434 -6.17 -19.73 -2.82
CA ASN A 434 -7.32 -18.97 -3.30
C ASN A 434 -7.50 -17.61 -2.59
N LEU A 435 -6.76 -17.36 -1.51
CA LEU A 435 -6.73 -16.10 -0.77
C LEU A 435 -5.63 -15.19 -1.35
N THR A 436 -5.91 -14.67 -2.54
CA THR A 436 -4.93 -13.93 -3.35
C THR A 436 -4.51 -12.60 -2.71
N THR A 437 -5.39 -11.97 -1.94
CA THR A 437 -5.11 -10.75 -1.18
C THR A 437 -4.74 -11.13 0.25
N VAL A 438 -3.61 -10.61 0.75
CA VAL A 438 -3.16 -10.84 2.13
C VAL A 438 -3.02 -9.50 2.82
N ILE A 439 -3.72 -9.33 3.94
CA ILE A 439 -3.68 -8.12 4.77
C ILE A 439 -3.13 -8.48 6.14
N SER A 440 -2.05 -7.81 6.54
CA SER A 440 -1.59 -7.80 7.92
C SER A 440 -1.80 -6.40 8.49
N PRO A 441 -2.76 -6.19 9.42
CA PRO A 441 -2.96 -4.89 10.08
C PRO A 441 -1.87 -4.55 11.11
N THR A 442 -0.64 -5.04 10.92
CA THR A 442 0.52 -4.70 11.76
C THR A 442 1.75 -4.52 10.88
N LEU A 443 2.65 -3.64 11.30
CA LEU A 443 3.99 -3.48 10.70
C LEU A 443 4.95 -4.59 11.15
N GLN A 444 4.58 -5.39 12.15
CA GLN A 444 5.39 -6.49 12.68
C GLN A 444 4.62 -7.81 12.59
N PRO A 445 4.38 -8.31 11.37
CA PRO A 445 3.76 -9.62 11.18
C PRO A 445 4.64 -10.76 11.73
N SER A 446 4.04 -11.92 11.96
CA SER A 446 4.82 -13.14 12.21
C SER A 446 5.47 -13.63 10.91
N THR A 447 6.55 -14.40 11.00
CA THR A 447 7.27 -14.95 9.84
C THR A 447 6.36 -15.69 8.85
N ALA A 448 5.34 -16.42 9.35
CA ALA A 448 4.37 -17.11 8.50
C ALA A 448 3.48 -16.16 7.67
N VAL A 449 3.20 -14.96 8.20
CA VAL A 449 2.48 -13.91 7.48
C VAL A 449 3.43 -13.19 6.50
N GLU A 450 4.68 -12.95 6.88
CA GLU A 450 5.71 -12.38 6.00
C GLU A 450 5.92 -13.23 4.74
N GLU A 451 5.99 -14.55 4.88
CA GLU A 451 6.08 -15.49 3.76
C GLU A 451 4.90 -15.34 2.80
N LEU A 452 3.68 -15.18 3.31
CA LEU A 452 2.47 -15.03 2.50
C LEU A 452 2.36 -13.64 1.85
N LEU A 453 2.96 -12.61 2.46
CA LEU A 453 3.09 -11.30 1.83
C LEU A 453 4.11 -11.34 0.66
N GLY A 454 5.01 -12.31 0.57
CA GLY A 454 5.97 -12.41 -0.54
C GLY A 454 7.36 -12.86 -0.11
N GLY A 455 7.55 -13.13 1.19
CA GLY A 455 8.81 -13.56 1.76
C GLY A 455 9.87 -12.45 1.80
N ALA A 456 11.04 -12.77 2.35
CA ALA A 456 12.11 -11.81 2.63
C ALA A 456 12.60 -11.02 1.40
N LYS A 457 12.38 -11.50 0.18
CA LYS A 457 12.82 -10.85 -1.05
C LYS A 457 11.96 -9.64 -1.44
N ASP A 458 10.64 -9.76 -1.28
CA ASP A 458 9.68 -8.74 -1.69
C ASP A 458 9.06 -8.00 -0.50
N PHE A 459 9.44 -8.37 0.72
CA PHE A 459 9.05 -7.66 1.93
C PHE A 459 9.59 -6.22 1.93
N PRO A 460 8.74 -5.20 2.17
CA PRO A 460 9.16 -3.81 2.12
C PRO A 460 10.00 -3.48 3.36
N GLU A 461 11.00 -2.62 3.17
CA GLU A 461 11.74 -2.04 4.30
C GLU A 461 10.82 -1.07 5.04
N ILE A 462 10.66 -1.28 6.35
CA ILE A 462 9.77 -0.49 7.20
C ILE A 462 10.57 0.64 7.84
N PRO A 463 10.27 1.92 7.53
CA PRO A 463 11.00 3.03 8.12
C PRO A 463 10.81 3.11 9.65
N GLU A 464 11.89 3.30 10.40
CA GLU A 464 11.83 3.39 11.87
C GLU A 464 10.89 4.51 12.36
N ASN A 465 10.77 5.61 11.60
CA ASN A 465 9.91 6.73 11.99
C ASN A 465 8.41 6.37 11.97
N ILE A 466 7.99 5.37 11.20
CA ILE A 466 6.59 4.91 11.21
C ILE A 466 6.30 3.88 12.29
N MET A 467 7.34 3.32 12.93
CA MET A 467 7.19 2.42 14.08
C MET A 467 6.93 3.18 15.39
N GLN A 468 7.03 4.50 15.39
CA GLN A 468 6.83 5.32 16.58
C GLN A 468 5.38 5.28 17.10
N PRO A 469 5.17 5.35 18.43
CA PRO A 469 3.83 5.44 19.01
C PRO A 469 3.01 6.59 18.41
N GLY A 470 1.73 6.34 18.14
CA GLY A 470 0.83 7.30 17.50
C GLY A 470 0.85 7.29 15.96
N ILE A 471 1.94 6.83 15.34
CA ILE A 471 2.04 6.66 13.88
C ILE A 471 1.75 5.21 13.48
N SER A 472 2.34 4.24 14.20
CA SER A 472 2.26 2.81 13.90
C SER A 472 0.85 2.21 14.07
N ARG A 473 0.01 2.81 14.93
CA ARG A 473 -1.36 2.31 15.17
C ARG A 473 -2.21 2.43 13.89
N GLY A 474 -2.80 1.31 13.48
CA GLY A 474 -3.57 1.22 12.24
C GLY A 474 -2.73 1.13 10.97
N ALA A 475 -1.40 1.12 11.09
CA ALA A 475 -0.49 0.85 9.98
C ALA A 475 -0.23 -0.65 9.84
N GLY A 476 -0.09 -1.10 8.60
CA GLY A 476 0.09 -2.51 8.29
C GLY A 476 0.69 -2.73 6.91
N LEU A 477 0.67 -4.00 6.51
CA LEU A 477 1.19 -4.49 5.24
C LEU A 477 0.07 -5.15 4.47
N ILE A 478 0.07 -4.94 3.15
CA ILE A 478 -0.90 -5.56 2.27
C ILE A 478 -0.23 -6.02 0.98
N ARG A 479 -0.55 -7.25 0.57
CA ARG A 479 -0.23 -7.78 -0.75
C ARG A 479 -1.51 -7.90 -1.56
N LEU A 480 -1.58 -7.16 -2.66
CA LEU A 480 -2.63 -7.26 -3.67
C LEU A 480 -2.21 -8.22 -4.79
N PRO A 481 -3.16 -8.83 -5.53
CA PRO A 481 -2.83 -9.70 -6.66
C PRO A 481 -1.92 -9.01 -7.68
N GLY A 482 -0.81 -9.66 -8.04
CA GLY A 482 0.14 -9.14 -9.04
C GLY A 482 0.99 -7.96 -8.57
N MET A 483 0.94 -7.57 -7.29
CA MET A 483 1.69 -6.45 -6.74
C MET A 483 2.64 -6.90 -5.64
N LYS A 484 3.76 -6.19 -5.50
CA LYS A 484 4.60 -6.28 -4.30
C LYS A 484 3.82 -5.75 -3.08
N PRO A 485 4.12 -6.25 -1.88
CA PRO A 485 3.53 -5.70 -0.67
C PRO A 485 3.81 -4.22 -0.51
N VAL A 486 2.82 -3.52 0.02
CA VAL A 486 2.95 -2.11 0.34
C VAL A 486 2.63 -1.88 1.81
N ILE A 487 3.30 -0.89 2.39
CA ILE A 487 2.96 -0.35 3.70
C ILE A 487 1.75 0.55 3.53
N TYR A 488 0.75 0.41 4.39
CA TYR A 488 -0.46 1.23 4.37
C TYR A 488 -0.88 1.63 5.79
N LYS A 489 -1.77 2.61 5.88
CA LYS A 489 -2.52 2.92 7.09
C LYS A 489 -4.01 2.90 6.78
N GLY A 490 -4.76 2.13 7.57
CA GLY A 490 -6.19 1.93 7.40
C GLY A 490 -6.98 3.19 7.72
N PHE A 491 -8.18 3.31 7.13
CA PHE A 491 -9.12 4.33 7.55
C PHE A 491 -9.59 4.09 8.97
N TYR A 492 -9.63 5.15 9.75
CA TYR A 492 -10.13 5.12 11.11
C TYR A 492 -10.56 6.51 11.54
N GLU A 493 -11.69 6.58 12.23
CA GLU A 493 -12.21 7.78 12.87
C GLU A 493 -12.84 7.39 14.20
N GLU A 494 -12.78 8.28 15.18
CA GLU A 494 -13.53 8.18 16.42
C GLU A 494 -14.11 9.54 16.78
N ASN A 495 -15.34 9.56 17.32
CA ASN A 495 -15.94 10.78 17.83
C ASN A 495 -16.17 10.65 19.32
N GLN A 496 -15.11 10.90 20.10
CA GLN A 496 -15.14 10.84 21.55
C GLN A 496 -16.15 11.83 22.16
N LYS A 497 -16.38 12.98 21.52
CA LYS A 497 -17.37 13.98 21.99
C LYS A 497 -18.79 13.45 21.93
N GLN A 498 -19.12 12.66 20.91
CA GLN A 498 -20.44 12.03 20.75
C GLN A 498 -20.50 10.60 21.30
N ARG A 499 -19.40 10.08 21.86
CA ARG A 499 -19.24 8.68 22.31
C ARG A 499 -19.58 7.66 21.22
N LYS A 500 -19.30 7.98 19.95
CA LYS A 500 -19.53 7.08 18.83
C LYS A 500 -18.27 6.30 18.51
N SER A 501 -18.41 4.97 18.47
CA SER A 501 -17.39 4.06 17.98
C SER A 501 -17.23 4.19 16.45
N TYR A 502 -16.19 3.57 15.90
CA TYR A 502 -16.00 3.52 14.45
C TYR A 502 -17.17 2.81 13.75
N SER A 503 -17.67 1.71 14.32
CA SER A 503 -18.84 0.99 13.79
C SER A 503 -20.11 1.83 13.79
N ASP A 504 -20.31 2.70 14.80
CA ASP A 504 -21.44 3.64 14.81
C ASP A 504 -21.34 4.65 13.66
N LEU A 505 -20.14 5.18 13.41
CA LEU A 505 -19.90 6.11 12.30
C LEU A 505 -20.11 5.44 10.94
N LEU A 506 -19.67 4.18 10.79
CA LEU A 506 -19.92 3.39 9.58
C LEU A 506 -21.42 3.13 9.39
N ARG A 507 -22.14 2.76 10.46
CA ARG A 507 -23.60 2.55 10.41
C ARG A 507 -24.35 3.82 9.99
N GLU A 508 -24.01 4.97 10.56
CA GLU A 508 -24.64 6.25 10.21
C GLU A 508 -24.40 6.62 8.74
N ARG A 509 -23.14 6.49 8.30
CA ARG A 509 -22.75 6.72 6.91
C ARG A 509 -23.50 5.79 5.96
N LEU A 510 -23.53 4.50 6.27
CA LEU A 510 -24.20 3.51 5.44
C LEU A 510 -25.71 3.73 5.40
N THR A 511 -26.36 4.01 6.54
CA THR A 511 -27.81 4.30 6.60
C THR A 511 -28.20 5.45 5.68
N ALA A 512 -27.33 6.47 5.54
CA ALA A 512 -27.58 7.59 4.65
C ALA A 512 -27.41 7.25 3.16
N ILE A 513 -26.55 6.27 2.81
CA ILE A 513 -26.25 5.87 1.43
C ILE A 513 -27.18 4.75 0.96
N ARG A 514 -27.36 3.75 1.83
CA ARG A 514 -28.16 2.54 1.63
C ARG A 514 -28.97 2.28 2.90
N PRO A 515 -30.22 2.77 2.95
CA PRO A 515 -31.11 2.49 4.08
C PRO A 515 -31.22 0.99 4.35
N PRO A 516 -31.34 0.58 5.62
CA PRO A 516 -31.47 -0.82 5.97
C PRO A 516 -32.76 -1.43 5.41
N GLU A 517 -32.68 -2.69 4.97
CA GLU A 517 -33.82 -3.45 4.45
C GLU A 517 -34.47 -4.33 5.53
N GLY A 518 -33.71 -4.68 6.58
CA GLY A 518 -34.17 -5.48 7.71
C GLY A 518 -33.96 -4.82 9.08
N ASP A 519 -33.99 -5.64 10.12
CA ASP A 519 -33.81 -5.24 11.52
C ASP A 519 -32.63 -5.96 12.19
N MET A 520 -32.57 -5.93 13.53
CA MET A 520 -31.50 -6.56 14.30
C MET A 520 -31.56 -8.10 14.33
N ASN A 521 -32.64 -8.72 13.84
CA ASN A 521 -32.81 -10.17 13.71
C ASN A 521 -32.58 -10.67 12.28
N SER A 522 -32.23 -9.78 11.35
CA SER A 522 -32.03 -10.18 9.94
C SER A 522 -30.98 -11.27 9.79
N GLY A 523 -31.23 -12.18 8.85
CA GLY A 523 -30.35 -13.30 8.51
C GLY A 523 -30.35 -14.47 9.50
N HIS A 524 -31.13 -14.39 10.58
CA HIS A 524 -31.25 -15.45 11.57
C HIS A 524 -31.71 -16.78 10.97
N TRP A 525 -31.32 -17.86 11.64
CA TRP A 525 -31.70 -19.23 11.34
C TRP A 525 -32.50 -19.80 12.51
N SER A 526 -33.72 -20.26 12.25
CA SER A 526 -34.42 -21.11 13.22
C SER A 526 -33.76 -22.50 13.29
N TRP A 527 -33.94 -23.19 14.42
CA TRP A 527 -33.35 -24.53 14.60
C TRP A 527 -33.82 -25.54 13.55
N ASP A 528 -35.10 -25.52 13.18
CA ASP A 528 -35.65 -26.39 12.13
C ASP A 528 -35.00 -26.12 10.77
N GLU A 529 -34.72 -24.86 10.44
CA GLU A 529 -34.01 -24.52 9.21
C GLU A 529 -32.55 -24.99 9.24
N ILE A 530 -31.88 -24.89 10.40
CA ILE A 530 -30.52 -25.41 10.60
C ILE A 530 -30.50 -26.93 10.38
N VAL A 531 -31.42 -27.68 11.00
CA VAL A 531 -31.49 -29.14 10.86
C VAL A 531 -31.77 -29.55 9.40
N ASN A 532 -32.62 -28.80 8.70
CA ASN A 532 -32.89 -29.05 7.29
C ASN A 532 -31.65 -28.79 6.39
N ALA A 533 -30.89 -27.74 6.67
CA ALA A 533 -29.67 -27.42 5.91
C ALA A 533 -28.49 -28.34 6.28
N LEU A 534 -28.35 -28.68 7.56
CA LEU A 534 -27.29 -29.50 8.15
C LEU A 534 -27.92 -30.64 8.97
N PRO A 535 -28.25 -31.79 8.35
CA PRO A 535 -28.90 -32.89 9.04
C PRO A 535 -28.16 -33.42 10.27
N THR A 536 -26.82 -33.30 10.31
CA THR A 536 -26.00 -33.67 11.48
C THR A 536 -26.38 -32.86 12.73
N ALA A 537 -26.93 -31.65 12.60
CA ALA A 537 -27.41 -30.87 13.73
C ALA A 537 -28.58 -31.54 14.48
N ALA A 538 -29.33 -32.44 13.84
CA ALA A 538 -30.38 -33.23 14.50
C ALA A 538 -29.83 -34.16 15.60
N GLU A 539 -28.54 -34.46 15.57
CA GLU A 539 -27.85 -35.29 16.56
C GLU A 539 -27.31 -34.47 17.75
N LYS A 540 -27.68 -33.18 17.86
CA LYS A 540 -27.25 -32.32 18.97
C LYS A 540 -27.65 -32.98 20.30
N PRO A 541 -26.67 -33.27 21.18
CA PRO A 541 -26.97 -33.86 22.48
C PRO A 541 -27.77 -32.88 23.33
N ASP A 542 -28.74 -33.40 24.08
CA ASP A 542 -29.46 -32.63 25.10
C ASP A 542 -28.44 -32.04 26.09
N ASP A 543 -28.30 -30.72 26.06
CA ASP A 543 -27.37 -29.98 26.92
C ASP A 543 -28.00 -29.61 28.27
N GLY A 544 -29.25 -30.02 28.51
CA GLY A 544 -30.00 -29.73 29.72
C GLY A 544 -30.36 -28.25 29.87
N MET A 545 -30.11 -27.41 28.85
CA MET A 545 -30.55 -26.03 28.81
C MET A 545 -31.97 -26.01 28.24
N ILE A 546 -32.91 -25.52 29.03
CA ILE A 546 -34.28 -25.29 28.59
C ILE A 546 -34.24 -24.24 27.48
N ASP A 547 -34.74 -24.59 26.29
CA ASP A 547 -35.05 -23.64 25.21
C ASP A 547 -35.87 -22.48 25.79
N SER A 548 -35.25 -21.31 25.97
CA SER A 548 -36.00 -20.06 26.09
C SER A 548 -36.44 -19.66 24.69
N GLY A 549 -37.59 -20.17 24.27
CA GLY A 549 -38.21 -19.84 22.98
C GLY A 549 -38.66 -18.39 22.85
#